data_AF-I2PYV4-F1
#
_entry.id   AF-I2PYV4-F1
#
_cell.length_a   1.000
_cell.length_b   1.000
_cell.length_c   1.000
_cell.angle_alpha   90.00
_cell.angle_beta   90.00
_cell.angle_gamma   90.00
#
_symmetry.space_group_name_H-M   'P 1'
#
loop_
_entity.id
_entity.type
_entity.pdbx_description
1 polymer ?
#
loop_
_entity_poly.entity_id
_entity_poly.type
_entity_poly.pdbx_seq_one_letter_code
_entity_poly.pdbx_strand_id
1 'polypeptide(L)'
;MSNLTEQVLSDSAIGPYTFEEFLDVAAAFHGNPAPGLILGGYMVDAARAFLPEGTLFDAVVETKKCLPDAVQILTPPSYGNGWMRVLNLGRYALSLYDKFTGEGYRVWLDPAHLLAWPEIHAWYLKTKPKKEQDRIRLFAEIKAGGRALCRVAKVRLRPDFVAKPHMGAIGVCPVCHEGYPAADGAICRGCAGEAPYLRESEAPKLRAVPLDAAAGRRALHDMTRIVPGTSKAVAVAAGADITAGDVCRLQTMGRNNVYVEDLSEPAGEFVHENEAALAFAEAMCGPGLVPSGPPREGKVELMAVSGGLFTIDRERLSAFNMIEGVMCASRQSHLVVEADKAVAGCRAIPLYLPRRVFEAAMHVLAEGPLFVIRPLRQARVGVLVTGTEIYSGLIEDKFEPVVRSKVEALASAVVACRKVPDDRAAVAAAVAELLAAGADLIVTTAGLSVDPDDVTRQGLDDAGLCDAVHGMPVLPGAMALVGRVGGADVIGVPACALFHKTTSFDLLLPRVLSGMRLTRRDMAGLAEGSMCLSCRACTYPKCPFGK
;
A
#
# COMPACT_ATOMS: atom_id res chain seq x y z
N MET A 1 26.56 -0.29 -23.85
CA MET A 1 26.14 1.10 -24.17
C MET A 1 27.17 1.73 -25.09
N SER A 2 27.25 1.26 -26.33
CA SER A 2 28.14 1.81 -27.37
C SER A 2 27.27 2.62 -28.32
N ASN A 3 27.38 3.95 -28.23
CA ASN A 3 27.08 4.94 -29.28
C ASN A 3 27.18 6.34 -28.65
N LEU A 4 28.37 6.69 -28.15
CA LEU A 4 28.69 8.08 -27.80
C LEU A 4 28.97 8.81 -29.12
N THR A 5 28.11 9.73 -29.51
CA THR A 5 28.30 10.55 -30.70
C THR A 5 29.10 11.79 -30.29
N GLU A 6 30.36 11.89 -30.69
CA GLU A 6 31.12 13.14 -30.58
C GLU A 6 30.55 14.17 -31.57
N GLN A 7 30.26 15.38 -31.09
CA GLN A 7 29.98 16.53 -31.95
C GLN A 7 31.00 17.66 -31.70
N VAL A 8 31.39 18.27 -32.81
CA VAL A 8 32.40 19.32 -33.01
C VAL A 8 31.73 20.71 -33.08
N LEU A 9 32.53 21.72 -32.73
CA LEU A 9 32.38 23.20 -32.81
C LEU A 9 32.09 23.89 -31.46
N SER A 10 33.15 24.52 -30.94
CA SER A 10 33.18 25.33 -29.72
C SER A 10 32.54 26.70 -29.96
N ASP A 11 31.22 26.73 -30.08
CA ASP A 11 30.49 27.96 -29.81
C ASP A 11 30.26 28.05 -28.30
N SER A 12 30.69 29.16 -27.69
CA SER A 12 30.46 29.44 -26.25
C SER A 12 29.08 30.03 -25.98
N ALA A 13 28.24 30.16 -27.00
CA ALA A 13 26.84 30.53 -26.85
C ALA A 13 26.05 29.45 -26.08
N ILE A 14 25.06 29.90 -25.32
CA ILE A 14 24.13 29.05 -24.58
C ILE A 14 22.73 29.31 -25.15
N GLY A 15 22.31 28.47 -26.10
CA GLY A 15 21.07 28.68 -26.83
C GLY A 15 21.10 30.00 -27.61
N PRO A 16 20.16 30.94 -27.38
CA PRO A 16 20.11 32.22 -28.09
C PRO A 16 21.03 33.30 -27.49
N TYR A 17 21.75 33.02 -26.41
CA TYR A 17 22.54 34.01 -25.66
C TYR A 17 24.03 33.77 -25.83
N THR A 18 24.83 34.83 -25.86
CA THR A 18 26.26 34.74 -25.56
C THR A 18 26.48 34.27 -24.13
N PHE A 19 27.70 33.82 -23.80
CA PHE A 19 28.03 33.40 -22.44
C PHE A 19 27.74 34.51 -21.41
N GLU A 20 28.21 35.72 -21.68
CA GLU A 20 28.03 36.90 -20.83
C GLU A 20 26.54 37.26 -20.66
N GLU A 21 25.77 37.30 -21.74
CA GLU A 21 24.32 37.56 -21.68
C GLU A 21 23.59 36.49 -20.87
N PHE A 22 24.00 35.21 -21.01
CA PHE A 22 23.40 34.14 -20.23
C PHE A 22 23.70 34.27 -18.73
N LEU A 23 24.85 34.83 -18.34
CA LEU A 23 25.13 35.11 -16.92
C LEU A 23 24.13 36.12 -16.36
N ASP A 24 23.80 37.17 -17.12
CA ASP A 24 22.83 38.19 -16.70
C ASP A 24 21.41 37.61 -16.62
N VAL A 25 21.01 36.81 -17.61
CA VAL A 25 19.72 36.10 -17.60
C VAL A 25 19.64 35.11 -16.43
N ALA A 26 20.71 34.36 -16.18
CA ALA A 26 20.81 33.44 -15.06
C ALA A 26 20.72 34.19 -13.72
N ALA A 27 21.37 35.33 -13.58
CA ALA A 27 21.29 36.17 -12.40
C ALA A 27 19.88 36.72 -12.17
N ALA A 28 19.21 37.17 -13.23
CA ALA A 28 17.85 37.71 -13.17
C ALA A 28 16.83 36.63 -12.75
N PHE A 29 16.96 35.40 -13.26
CA PHE A 29 16.01 34.32 -12.96
C PHE A 29 16.30 33.59 -11.63
N HIS A 30 17.58 33.30 -11.35
CA HIS A 30 18.00 32.44 -10.23
C HIS A 30 18.55 33.23 -9.03
N GLY A 31 18.60 34.56 -9.13
CA GLY A 31 19.16 35.47 -8.11
C GLY A 31 20.68 35.56 -8.09
N ASN A 32 21.39 34.66 -8.78
CA ASN A 32 22.82 34.75 -9.06
C ASN A 32 23.19 33.84 -10.26
N PRO A 33 24.29 34.11 -10.98
CA PRO A 33 24.76 33.20 -12.02
C PRO A 33 25.45 32.00 -11.36
N ALA A 34 24.67 30.99 -10.96
CA ALA A 34 25.19 29.81 -10.30
C ALA A 34 25.95 28.90 -11.30
N PRO A 35 27.13 28.34 -10.96
CA PRO A 35 27.88 27.47 -11.88
C PRO A 35 27.04 26.30 -12.43
N GLY A 36 26.19 25.72 -11.59
CA GLY A 36 25.28 24.65 -12.00
C GLY A 36 24.27 25.10 -13.05
N LEU A 37 23.71 26.30 -12.92
CA LEU A 37 22.76 26.84 -13.90
C LEU A 37 23.43 27.06 -15.26
N ILE A 38 24.65 27.59 -15.26
CA ILE A 38 25.43 27.83 -16.49
C ILE A 38 25.76 26.50 -17.19
N LEU A 39 26.27 25.52 -16.44
CA LEU A 39 26.47 24.16 -16.95
C LEU A 39 25.17 23.55 -17.46
N GLY A 40 24.08 23.77 -16.75
CA GLY A 40 22.75 23.34 -17.15
C GLY A 40 22.30 23.95 -18.47
N GLY A 41 22.67 25.20 -18.73
CA GLY A 41 22.41 25.86 -20.01
C GLY A 41 23.01 25.09 -21.18
N TYR A 42 24.30 24.74 -21.10
CA TYR A 42 24.95 23.90 -22.11
C TYR A 42 24.34 22.50 -22.19
N MET A 43 23.88 21.92 -21.07
CA MET A 43 23.22 20.61 -21.09
C MET A 43 21.87 20.64 -21.81
N VAL A 44 21.07 21.69 -21.59
CA VAL A 44 19.78 21.89 -22.28
C VAL A 44 20.00 22.12 -23.76
N ASP A 45 20.96 22.98 -24.09
CA ASP A 45 21.32 23.30 -25.46
C ASP A 45 21.86 22.06 -26.21
N ALA A 46 22.71 21.26 -25.55
CA ALA A 46 23.17 19.97 -26.07
C ALA A 46 22.01 19.00 -26.29
N ALA A 47 21.04 18.88 -25.36
CA ALA A 47 19.88 18.01 -25.53
C ALA A 47 19.01 18.44 -26.71
N ARG A 48 18.76 19.75 -26.83
CA ARG A 48 17.91 20.35 -27.85
C ARG A 48 18.50 20.20 -29.25
N ALA A 49 19.83 20.26 -29.39
CA ALA A 49 20.53 20.10 -30.67
C ALA A 49 20.28 18.73 -31.33
N PHE A 50 19.90 17.70 -30.56
CA PHE A 50 19.57 16.37 -31.09
C PHE A 50 18.07 16.17 -31.34
N LEU A 51 17.20 17.08 -30.92
CA LEU A 51 15.78 17.00 -31.20
C LEU A 51 15.49 17.56 -32.61
N PRO A 52 14.62 16.92 -33.41
CA PRO A 52 14.18 17.47 -34.69
C PRO A 52 13.56 18.86 -34.52
N GLU A 53 13.77 19.73 -35.50
CA GLU A 53 13.15 21.05 -35.52
C GLU A 53 11.61 20.94 -35.48
N GLY A 54 10.96 21.78 -34.68
CA GLY A 54 9.50 21.75 -34.49
C GLY A 54 8.96 20.68 -33.53
N THR A 55 9.82 19.84 -32.93
CA THR A 55 9.39 18.84 -31.94
C THR A 55 8.72 19.50 -30.73
N LEU A 56 7.52 19.05 -30.38
CA LEU A 56 6.91 19.36 -29.09
C LEU A 56 7.49 18.41 -28.05
N PHE A 57 8.28 18.93 -27.11
CA PHE A 57 8.99 18.14 -26.12
C PHE A 57 8.63 18.51 -24.68
N ASP A 58 8.72 17.51 -23.81
CA ASP A 58 8.69 17.65 -22.35
C ASP A 58 10.10 17.42 -21.78
N ALA A 59 10.29 17.74 -20.50
CA ALA A 59 11.58 17.62 -19.82
C ALA A 59 11.47 16.78 -18.54
N VAL A 60 12.50 15.97 -18.27
CA VAL A 60 12.72 15.33 -16.97
C VAL A 60 14.07 15.77 -16.45
N VAL A 61 14.13 16.26 -15.21
CA VAL A 61 15.35 16.70 -14.55
C VAL A 61 15.62 15.82 -13.33
N GLU A 62 16.83 15.26 -13.23
CA GLU A 62 17.19 14.25 -12.22
C GLU A 62 17.67 14.85 -10.88
N THR A 63 17.56 16.17 -10.72
CA THR A 63 18.04 16.94 -9.57
C THR A 63 17.20 18.19 -9.34
N LYS A 64 17.05 18.62 -8.08
CA LYS A 64 16.45 19.91 -7.71
C LYS A 64 17.43 21.09 -7.78
N LYS A 65 18.72 20.85 -8.02
CA LYS A 65 19.79 21.85 -7.90
C LYS A 65 20.03 22.59 -9.21
N CYS A 66 19.52 23.81 -9.35
CA CYS A 66 19.78 24.79 -10.43
C CYS A 66 19.41 24.35 -11.86
N LEU A 67 19.60 23.08 -12.23
CA LEU A 67 19.31 22.51 -13.54
C LEU A 67 17.86 22.67 -14.02
N PRO A 68 16.82 22.57 -13.17
CA PRO A 68 15.45 22.87 -13.59
C PRO A 68 15.30 24.29 -14.14
N ASP A 69 16.05 25.26 -13.61
CA ASP A 69 15.97 26.65 -14.05
C ASP A 69 16.59 26.85 -15.44
N ALA A 70 17.65 26.09 -15.77
CA ALA A 70 18.24 26.10 -17.11
C ALA A 70 17.20 25.70 -18.17
N VAL A 71 16.41 24.67 -17.88
CA VAL A 71 15.31 24.22 -18.75
C VAL A 71 14.28 25.33 -18.91
N GLN A 72 13.85 25.95 -17.81
CA GLN A 72 12.83 27.01 -17.81
C GLN A 72 13.26 28.29 -18.54
N ILE A 73 14.55 28.63 -18.48
CA ILE A 73 15.10 29.82 -19.17
C ILE A 73 15.18 29.58 -20.69
N LEU A 74 15.61 28.39 -21.12
CA LEU A 74 15.96 28.13 -22.52
C LEU A 74 14.86 27.42 -23.31
N THR A 75 13.81 26.93 -22.66
CA THR A 75 12.78 26.10 -23.29
C THR A 75 11.38 26.38 -22.73
N PRO A 76 10.31 26.06 -23.48
CA PRO A 76 8.93 26.17 -22.98
C PRO A 76 8.56 25.26 -21.79
N PRO A 77 9.12 24.04 -21.63
CA PRO A 77 8.87 23.22 -20.45
C PRO A 77 9.17 23.93 -19.14
N SER A 78 8.16 24.00 -18.26
CA SER A 78 8.31 24.58 -16.93
C SER A 78 7.68 23.69 -15.86
N TYR A 79 8.04 23.97 -14.61
CA TYR A 79 7.43 23.26 -13.49
C TYR A 79 5.93 23.60 -13.40
N GLY A 80 5.58 24.87 -13.66
CA GLY A 80 4.19 25.37 -13.53
C GLY A 80 3.23 24.86 -14.62
N ASN A 81 3.69 24.70 -15.86
CA ASN A 81 2.85 24.14 -16.94
C ASN A 81 2.81 22.59 -16.95
N GLY A 82 3.57 21.95 -16.05
CA GLY A 82 3.63 20.49 -15.91
C GLY A 82 4.39 19.77 -17.02
N TRP A 83 5.06 20.50 -17.92
CA TRP A 83 5.84 19.89 -19.02
C TRP A 83 7.28 19.59 -18.61
N MET A 84 7.72 20.09 -17.46
CA MET A 84 8.95 19.66 -16.80
C MET A 84 8.64 18.91 -15.50
N ARG A 85 9.22 17.72 -15.34
CA ARG A 85 9.16 16.93 -14.09
C ARG A 85 10.53 16.90 -13.42
N VAL A 86 10.58 17.18 -12.12
CA VAL A 86 11.82 17.06 -11.33
C VAL A 86 11.78 15.78 -10.50
N LEU A 87 12.52 14.77 -10.95
CA LEU A 87 12.72 13.50 -10.24
C LEU A 87 14.06 13.55 -9.52
N ASN A 88 14.08 13.76 -8.21
CA ASN A 88 15.34 13.89 -7.49
C ASN A 88 16.06 12.54 -7.30
N LEU A 89 16.79 12.09 -8.33
CA LEU A 89 17.65 10.89 -8.29
C LEU A 89 19.06 11.20 -7.77
N GLY A 90 19.34 12.47 -7.46
CA GLY A 90 20.65 12.93 -7.02
C GLY A 90 21.70 13.04 -8.13
N ARG A 91 21.28 12.90 -9.40
CA ARG A 91 22.16 12.92 -10.58
C ARG A 91 22.03 14.26 -11.30
N TYR A 92 23.16 14.84 -11.70
CA TYR A 92 23.15 16.09 -12.45
C TYR A 92 22.91 15.79 -13.94
N ALA A 93 21.65 15.53 -14.26
CA ALA A 93 21.22 15.11 -15.59
C ALA A 93 19.81 15.64 -15.90
N LEU A 94 19.54 15.81 -17.19
CA LEU A 94 18.20 16.09 -17.70
C LEU A 94 17.94 15.27 -18.97
N SER A 95 16.68 15.13 -19.35
CA SER A 95 16.28 14.60 -20.65
C SER A 95 15.24 15.50 -21.29
N LEU A 96 15.40 15.81 -22.56
CA LEU A 96 14.35 16.39 -23.40
C LEU A 96 13.83 15.31 -24.34
N TYR A 97 12.52 15.18 -24.46
CA TYR A 97 11.89 14.09 -25.21
C TYR A 97 10.58 14.51 -25.85
N ASP A 98 10.30 13.94 -27.01
CA ASP A 98 9.05 14.15 -27.74
C ASP A 98 7.85 13.73 -26.89
N LYS A 99 6.87 14.63 -26.81
CA LYS A 99 5.71 14.55 -25.92
C LYS A 99 4.78 13.37 -26.21
N PHE A 100 4.83 12.80 -27.42
CA PHE A 100 3.89 11.78 -27.87
C PHE A 100 4.53 10.40 -27.95
N THR A 101 5.79 10.33 -28.39
CA THR A 101 6.51 9.06 -28.58
C THR A 101 7.33 8.66 -27.37
N GLY A 102 7.72 9.63 -26.53
CA GLY A 102 8.67 9.45 -25.45
C GLY A 102 10.13 9.33 -25.90
N GLU A 103 10.43 9.45 -27.19
CA GLU A 103 11.82 9.41 -27.67
C GLU A 103 12.54 10.73 -27.39
N GLY A 104 13.78 10.65 -26.91
CA GLY A 104 14.53 11.85 -26.59
C GLY A 104 16.00 11.60 -26.29
N TYR A 105 16.62 12.59 -25.68
CA TYR A 105 18.05 12.59 -25.37
C TYR A 105 18.29 12.97 -23.92
N ARG A 106 19.03 12.10 -23.22
CA ARG A 106 19.48 12.32 -21.86
C ARG A 106 20.87 12.94 -21.88
N VAL A 107 21.05 14.01 -21.13
CA VAL A 107 22.32 14.75 -21.01
C VAL A 107 22.77 14.78 -19.55
N TRP A 108 24.05 14.50 -19.30
CA TRP A 108 24.63 14.51 -17.95
C TRP A 108 26.11 14.94 -17.95
N LEU A 109 26.61 15.25 -16.75
CA LEU A 109 28.03 15.47 -16.49
C LEU A 109 28.69 14.17 -16.01
N ASP A 110 29.73 13.72 -16.72
CA ASP A 110 30.50 12.53 -16.39
C ASP A 110 31.75 12.89 -15.58
N PRO A 111 31.90 12.42 -14.31
CA PRO A 111 33.06 12.71 -13.49
C PRO A 111 34.40 12.41 -14.17
N ALA A 112 34.51 11.28 -14.88
CA ALA A 112 35.76 10.89 -15.53
C ALA A 112 36.15 11.87 -16.64
N HIS A 113 35.16 12.30 -17.44
CA HIS A 113 35.35 13.33 -18.45
C HIS A 113 35.74 14.69 -17.85
N LEU A 114 35.18 15.03 -16.71
CA LEU A 114 35.46 16.29 -16.03
C LEU A 114 36.87 16.38 -15.47
N LEU A 115 37.65 15.30 -15.39
CA LEU A 115 39.06 15.36 -14.97
C LEU A 115 39.91 16.31 -15.84
N ALA A 116 39.52 16.55 -17.09
CA ALA A 116 40.14 17.53 -17.98
C ALA A 116 39.86 19.00 -17.58
N TRP A 117 38.94 19.23 -16.64
CA TRP A 117 38.44 20.53 -16.18
C TRP A 117 38.48 20.60 -14.64
N PRO A 118 39.67 20.86 -14.05
CA PRO A 118 39.90 20.68 -12.63
C PRO A 118 38.97 21.47 -11.71
N GLU A 119 38.63 22.72 -12.05
CA GLU A 119 37.73 23.52 -11.22
C GLU A 119 36.28 23.05 -11.35
N ILE A 120 35.82 22.66 -12.55
CA ILE A 120 34.49 22.05 -12.73
C ILE A 120 34.40 20.72 -11.97
N HIS A 121 35.42 19.86 -12.08
CA HIS A 121 35.47 18.58 -11.37
C HIS A 121 35.44 18.78 -9.85
N ALA A 122 36.23 19.73 -9.34
CA ALA A 122 36.26 20.05 -7.91
C ALA A 122 34.93 20.62 -7.41
N TRP A 123 34.27 21.47 -8.20
CA TRP A 123 32.92 21.97 -7.92
C TRP A 123 31.89 20.84 -7.91
N TYR A 124 31.92 19.98 -8.94
CA TYR A 124 30.93 18.93 -9.17
C TYR A 124 30.98 17.86 -8.07
N LEU A 125 32.18 17.39 -7.74
CA LEU A 125 32.41 16.40 -6.69
C LEU A 125 32.58 17.01 -5.30
N LYS A 126 32.54 18.35 -5.18
CA LYS A 126 32.73 19.10 -3.93
C LYS A 126 34.02 18.74 -3.20
N THR A 127 35.11 18.53 -3.93
CA THR A 127 36.41 18.15 -3.34
C THR A 127 37.10 19.31 -2.63
N LYS A 128 36.68 20.56 -2.91
CA LYS A 128 37.14 21.78 -2.22
C LYS A 128 35.98 22.48 -1.48
N PRO A 129 36.19 22.98 -0.25
CA PRO A 129 35.24 23.87 0.42
C PRO A 129 34.90 25.10 -0.43
N LYS A 130 33.67 25.63 -0.29
CA LYS A 130 33.17 26.75 -1.13
C LYS A 130 34.07 27.99 -1.10
N LYS A 131 34.76 28.26 0.02
CA LYS A 131 35.67 29.42 0.18
C LYS A 131 36.97 29.29 -0.62
N GLU A 132 37.37 28.08 -0.98
CA GLU A 132 38.61 27.76 -1.68
C GLU A 132 38.41 27.59 -3.19
N GLN A 133 37.17 27.70 -3.68
CA GLN A 133 36.85 27.58 -5.10
C GLN A 133 37.13 28.89 -5.84
N ASP A 134 37.95 28.83 -6.90
CA ASP A 134 38.19 29.96 -7.77
C ASP A 134 37.04 30.10 -8.78
N ARG A 135 36.11 31.01 -8.47
CA ARG A 135 34.92 31.23 -9.29
C ARG A 135 35.26 31.77 -10.68
N ILE A 136 36.32 32.56 -10.83
CA ILE A 136 36.71 33.16 -12.12
C ILE A 136 37.22 32.05 -13.03
N ARG A 137 38.13 31.21 -12.52
CA ARG A 137 38.64 30.05 -13.27
C ARG A 137 37.56 29.03 -13.59
N LEU A 138 36.68 28.73 -12.62
CA LEU A 138 35.54 27.84 -12.84
C LEU A 138 34.68 28.33 -14.02
N PHE A 139 34.37 29.62 -14.10
CA PHE A 139 33.53 30.15 -15.17
C PHE A 139 34.27 30.15 -16.51
N ALA A 140 35.59 30.41 -16.50
CA ALA A 140 36.42 30.29 -17.69
C ALA A 140 36.45 28.84 -18.22
N GLU A 141 36.59 27.84 -17.34
CA GLU A 141 36.49 26.43 -17.73
C GLU A 141 35.11 26.09 -18.29
N ILE A 142 34.03 26.57 -17.65
CA ILE A 142 32.66 26.32 -18.14
C ILE A 142 32.46 26.92 -19.53
N LYS A 143 32.93 28.16 -19.75
CA LYS A 143 32.87 28.84 -21.05
C LYS A 143 33.67 28.09 -22.11
N ALA A 144 34.88 27.67 -21.79
CA ALA A 144 35.77 26.97 -22.71
C ALA A 144 35.27 25.56 -23.05
N GLY A 145 34.69 24.85 -22.08
CA GLY A 145 34.21 23.48 -22.28
C GLY A 145 32.89 23.41 -23.05
N GLY A 146 31.99 24.39 -22.89
CA GLY A 146 30.73 24.46 -23.63
C GLY A 146 29.94 23.14 -23.65
N ARG A 147 29.40 22.77 -24.82
CA ARG A 147 28.71 21.48 -25.02
C ARG A 147 29.61 20.27 -24.83
N ALA A 148 30.93 20.41 -25.00
CA ALA A 148 31.88 19.30 -24.86
C ALA A 148 31.95 18.79 -23.41
N LEU A 149 31.50 19.55 -22.42
CA LEU A 149 31.37 19.09 -21.02
C LEU A 149 30.31 18.00 -20.85
N CYS A 150 29.37 17.91 -21.79
CA CYS A 150 28.19 17.07 -21.68
C CYS A 150 28.43 15.68 -22.26
N ARG A 151 27.76 14.69 -21.68
CA ARG A 151 27.52 13.39 -22.31
C ARG A 151 26.07 13.29 -22.71
N VAL A 152 25.80 12.74 -23.89
CA VAL A 152 24.46 12.63 -24.46
C VAL A 152 24.19 11.18 -24.85
N ALA A 153 22.97 10.70 -24.60
CA ALA A 153 22.51 9.39 -25.03
C ALA A 153 21.05 9.44 -25.48
N LYS A 154 20.71 8.73 -26.56
CA LYS A 154 19.31 8.51 -26.97
C LYS A 154 18.61 7.65 -25.92
N VAL A 155 17.40 8.06 -25.52
CA VAL A 155 16.56 7.39 -24.53
C VAL A 155 15.11 7.32 -24.99
N ARG A 156 14.34 6.43 -24.36
CA ARG A 156 12.88 6.40 -24.47
C ARG A 156 12.27 6.42 -23.07
N LEU A 157 11.39 7.37 -22.82
CA LEU A 157 10.72 7.53 -21.54
C LEU A 157 9.65 6.44 -21.35
N ARG A 158 9.43 6.05 -20.10
CA ARG A 158 8.37 5.09 -19.75
C ARG A 158 6.99 5.71 -20.07
N PRO A 159 5.97 4.89 -20.40
CA PRO A 159 4.65 5.41 -20.81
C PRO A 159 3.97 6.37 -19.81
N ASP A 160 4.19 6.17 -18.51
CA ASP A 160 3.72 7.04 -17.41
C ASP A 160 4.33 8.46 -17.44
N PHE A 161 5.43 8.66 -18.16
CA PHE A 161 6.05 9.97 -18.37
C PHE A 161 5.49 10.71 -19.58
N VAL A 162 4.95 9.98 -20.55
CA VAL A 162 4.34 10.52 -21.77
C VAL A 162 2.87 10.88 -21.52
N ALA A 163 2.18 10.12 -20.66
CA ALA A 163 0.81 10.41 -20.29
C ALA A 163 0.71 11.68 -19.42
N LYS A 164 -0.27 12.54 -19.73
CA LYS A 164 -0.64 13.67 -18.85
C LYS A 164 -1.42 13.12 -17.65
N PRO A 165 -0.96 13.35 -16.41
CA PRO A 165 -1.77 13.04 -15.24
C PRO A 165 -3.03 13.91 -15.25
N HIS A 166 -4.19 13.29 -15.12
CA HIS A 166 -5.46 13.99 -14.94
C HIS A 166 -5.68 14.16 -13.43
N MET A 167 -5.97 15.39 -12.99
CA MET A 167 -6.22 15.71 -11.57
C MET A 167 -7.47 14.98 -11.01
N GLY A 168 -8.30 14.42 -11.88
CA GLY A 168 -9.51 13.70 -11.47
C GLY A 168 -10.60 14.66 -11.01
N ALA A 169 -11.53 14.15 -10.22
CA ALA A 169 -12.52 14.97 -9.52
C ALA A 169 -11.86 15.71 -8.35
N ILE A 170 -12.31 16.94 -8.09
CA ILE A 170 -11.93 17.70 -6.90
C ILE A 170 -13.03 17.53 -5.85
N GLY A 171 -12.65 17.03 -4.68
CA GLY A 171 -13.50 16.94 -3.49
C GLY A 171 -13.22 18.06 -2.51
N VAL A 172 -14.03 18.16 -1.45
CA VAL A 172 -13.83 19.09 -0.33
C VAL A 172 -13.41 18.27 0.88
N CYS A 173 -12.24 18.58 1.45
CA CYS A 173 -11.73 17.86 2.60
C CYS A 173 -12.66 18.08 3.81
N PRO A 174 -13.15 17.05 4.50
CA PRO A 174 -14.04 17.22 5.66
C PRO A 174 -13.33 17.85 6.87
N VAL A 175 -11.99 17.90 6.87
CA VAL A 175 -11.18 18.37 8.01
C VAL A 175 -10.80 19.83 7.88
N CYS A 176 -10.27 20.25 6.73
CA CYS A 176 -9.84 21.63 6.49
C CYS A 176 -10.76 22.41 5.55
N HIS A 177 -11.76 21.75 4.95
CA HIS A 177 -12.70 22.34 4.00
C HIS A 177 -12.07 22.91 2.71
N GLU A 178 -10.83 22.52 2.42
CA GLU A 178 -10.13 22.89 1.19
C GLU A 178 -10.45 21.91 0.05
N GLY A 179 -10.40 22.41 -1.19
CA GLY A 179 -10.50 21.60 -2.39
C GLY A 179 -9.24 20.76 -2.60
N TYR A 180 -9.39 19.45 -2.85
CA TYR A 180 -8.26 18.54 -3.09
C TYR A 180 -8.62 17.45 -4.11
N PRO A 181 -7.64 16.82 -4.78
CA PRO A 181 -7.90 15.69 -5.66
C PRO A 181 -8.58 14.55 -4.91
N ALA A 182 -9.77 14.13 -5.33
CA ALA A 182 -10.50 13.03 -4.69
C ALA A 182 -9.72 11.70 -4.72
N ALA A 183 -8.79 11.55 -5.67
CA ALA A 183 -7.89 10.41 -5.76
C ALA A 183 -6.86 10.33 -4.61
N ASP A 184 -6.65 11.41 -3.85
CA ASP A 184 -5.74 11.41 -2.70
C ASP A 184 -6.36 10.71 -1.46
N GLY A 185 -7.65 10.35 -1.53
CA GLY A 185 -8.37 9.62 -0.49
C GLY A 185 -9.54 10.41 0.10
N ALA A 186 -10.06 9.94 1.24
CA ALA A 186 -11.20 10.55 1.92
C ALA A 186 -10.89 11.88 2.65
N ILE A 187 -9.60 12.20 2.83
CA ILE A 187 -9.12 13.48 3.36
C ILE A 187 -7.92 13.95 2.54
N CYS A 188 -7.63 15.25 2.55
CA CYS A 188 -6.45 15.77 1.85
C CYS A 188 -5.15 15.27 2.50
N ARG A 189 -4.09 15.12 1.69
CA ARG A 189 -2.75 14.69 2.16
C ARG A 189 -2.23 15.54 3.31
N GLY A 190 -2.54 16.84 3.31
CA GLY A 190 -2.19 17.74 4.41
C GLY A 190 -2.79 17.31 5.75
N CYS A 191 -4.08 16.96 5.76
CA CYS A 191 -4.77 16.48 6.96
C CYS A 191 -4.45 15.01 7.28
N ALA A 192 -3.96 14.23 6.31
CA ALA A 192 -3.39 12.90 6.52
C ALA A 192 -1.93 12.92 7.04
N GLY A 193 -1.44 14.09 7.49
CA GLY A 193 -0.13 14.21 8.13
C GLY A 193 1.03 14.57 7.19
N GLU A 194 0.77 14.85 5.91
CA GLU A 194 1.81 15.28 4.97
C GLU A 194 1.99 16.82 4.92
N ALA A 195 1.20 17.57 5.69
CA ALA A 195 1.35 19.02 5.76
C ALA A 195 2.73 19.39 6.34
N PRO A 196 3.43 20.39 5.78
CA PRO A 196 4.75 20.80 6.26
C PRO A 196 4.69 21.70 7.51
N TYR A 197 3.49 21.97 8.03
CA TYR A 197 3.25 22.90 9.12
C TYR A 197 3.06 22.15 10.42
N LEU A 198 3.68 22.63 11.50
CA LEU A 198 3.35 22.17 12.84
C LEU A 198 1.95 22.64 13.20
N ARG A 199 1.13 21.74 13.73
CA ARG A 199 -0.14 22.09 14.35
C ARG A 199 0.07 22.19 15.85
N GLU A 200 -0.48 23.24 16.46
CA GLU A 200 -0.56 23.29 17.91
C GLU A 200 -1.50 22.17 18.40
N SER A 201 -1.12 21.52 19.49
CA SER A 201 -1.92 20.47 20.10
C SER A 201 -3.21 21.08 20.63
N GLU A 202 -4.34 20.70 20.05
CA GLU A 202 -5.67 21.00 20.58
C GLU A 202 -5.94 20.01 21.71
N ALA A 203 -5.81 20.46 22.95
CA ALA A 203 -6.17 19.71 24.14
C ALA A 203 -7.16 20.54 24.97
N PRO A 204 -8.20 19.91 25.55
CA PRO A 204 -9.10 20.63 26.44
C PRO A 204 -8.35 21.11 27.69
N LYS A 205 -8.87 22.17 28.32
CA LYS A 205 -8.35 22.67 29.60
C LYS A 205 -8.78 21.72 30.71
N LEU A 206 -7.95 20.71 30.97
CA LEU A 206 -8.13 19.75 32.05
C LEU A 206 -7.41 20.23 33.30
N ARG A 207 -8.09 20.15 34.45
CA ARG A 207 -7.52 20.61 35.72
C ARG A 207 -7.18 19.45 36.63
N ALA A 208 -5.91 19.36 36.98
CA ALA A 208 -5.43 18.46 38.02
C ALA A 208 -5.45 19.17 39.38
N VAL A 209 -5.82 18.43 40.42
CA VAL A 209 -5.67 18.84 41.82
C VAL A 209 -4.66 17.92 42.52
N PRO A 210 -3.92 18.44 43.52
CA PRO A 210 -3.16 17.61 44.45
C PRO A 210 -4.04 16.51 45.05
N LEU A 211 -3.47 15.31 45.24
CA LEU A 211 -4.24 14.13 45.65
C LEU A 211 -4.91 14.29 47.03
N ASP A 212 -4.31 15.03 47.95
CA ASP A 212 -4.88 15.38 49.26
C ASP A 212 -6.12 16.29 49.17
N ALA A 213 -6.24 17.05 48.08
CA ALA A 213 -7.40 17.88 47.75
C ALA A 213 -8.43 17.18 46.83
N ALA A 214 -8.22 15.89 46.51
CA ALA A 214 -9.08 15.15 45.60
C ALA A 214 -10.34 14.57 46.26
N ALA A 215 -10.32 14.34 47.58
CA ALA A 215 -11.47 13.78 48.29
C ALA A 215 -12.70 14.68 48.20
N GLY A 216 -13.86 14.09 47.89
CA GLY A 216 -15.13 14.79 47.68
C GLY A 216 -15.31 15.35 46.26
N ARG A 217 -14.36 15.11 45.34
CA ARG A 217 -14.47 15.50 43.92
C ARG A 217 -14.74 14.28 43.06
N ARG A 218 -15.19 14.53 41.82
CA ARG A 218 -15.44 13.46 40.83
C ARG A 218 -14.23 13.26 39.93
N ALA A 219 -13.86 12.00 39.72
CA ALA A 219 -12.76 11.63 38.83
C ALA A 219 -13.09 11.98 37.38
N LEU A 220 -12.19 12.65 36.66
CA LEU A 220 -12.39 12.98 35.25
C LEU A 220 -12.33 11.76 34.33
N HIS A 221 -11.51 10.76 34.67
CA HIS A 221 -11.24 9.60 33.81
C HIS A 221 -10.99 8.34 34.66
N ASP A 222 -11.02 7.18 34.01
CA ASP A 222 -10.70 5.90 34.64
C ASP A 222 -9.26 5.89 35.17
N MET A 223 -9.09 5.47 36.42
CA MET A 223 -7.79 5.30 37.07
C MET A 223 -7.54 3.82 37.33
N THR A 224 -6.76 3.22 36.43
CA THR A 224 -6.48 1.78 36.46
C THR A 224 -5.31 1.44 37.37
N ARG A 225 -5.54 0.49 38.28
CA ARG A 225 -4.50 -0.10 39.11
C ARG A 225 -3.90 -1.30 38.39
N ILE A 226 -2.58 -1.30 38.29
CA ILE A 226 -1.82 -2.40 37.71
C ILE A 226 -1.03 -3.06 38.86
N VAL A 227 -1.30 -4.33 39.10
CA VAL A 227 -0.49 -5.19 39.96
C VAL A 227 0.19 -6.21 39.03
N PRO A 228 1.49 -6.05 38.74
CA PRO A 228 2.20 -6.90 37.79
C PRO A 228 1.99 -8.40 38.08
N GLY A 229 1.62 -9.16 37.05
CA GLY A 229 1.36 -10.60 37.16
C GLY A 229 0.09 -11.00 37.92
N THR A 230 -0.68 -10.05 38.47
CA THR A 230 -1.89 -10.34 39.25
C THR A 230 -3.15 -9.73 38.63
N SER A 231 -3.18 -8.42 38.39
CA SER A 231 -4.40 -7.77 37.91
C SER A 231 -4.13 -6.44 37.19
N LYS A 232 -5.01 -6.11 36.24
CA LYS A 232 -5.18 -4.78 35.65
C LYS A 232 -6.67 -4.46 35.72
N ALA A 233 -7.08 -3.56 36.61
CA ALA A 233 -8.49 -3.22 36.82
C ALA A 233 -8.67 -1.75 37.20
N VAL A 234 -9.82 -1.18 36.81
CA VAL A 234 -10.21 0.19 37.17
C VAL A 234 -10.39 0.26 38.70
N ALA A 235 -9.63 1.13 39.36
CA ALA A 235 -9.74 1.35 40.80
C ALA A 235 -10.78 2.44 41.11
N VAL A 236 -10.77 3.52 40.31
CA VAL A 236 -11.74 4.61 40.36
C VAL A 236 -12.21 4.86 38.94
N ALA A 237 -13.51 4.79 38.70
CA ALA A 237 -14.10 4.99 37.38
C ALA A 237 -14.30 6.48 37.08
N ALA A 238 -14.33 6.86 35.80
CA ALA A 238 -14.72 8.19 35.37
C ALA A 238 -16.10 8.57 35.94
N GLY A 239 -16.23 9.78 36.47
CA GLY A 239 -17.45 10.29 37.10
C GLY A 239 -17.72 9.74 38.51
N ALA A 240 -16.89 8.86 39.07
CA ALA A 240 -17.04 8.38 40.45
C ALA A 240 -16.53 9.42 41.46
N ASP A 241 -17.18 9.50 42.62
CA ASP A 241 -16.71 10.29 43.75
C ASP A 241 -15.41 9.71 44.31
N ILE A 242 -14.40 10.55 44.45
CA ILE A 242 -13.13 10.21 45.08
C ILE A 242 -13.32 10.34 46.59
N THR A 243 -13.27 9.22 47.30
CA THR A 243 -13.43 9.21 48.76
C THR A 243 -12.08 9.43 49.46
N ALA A 244 -12.11 9.74 50.76
CA ALA A 244 -10.90 9.81 51.57
C ALA A 244 -10.12 8.47 51.59
N GLY A 245 -10.83 7.33 51.51
CA GLY A 245 -10.20 6.00 51.40
C GLY A 245 -9.50 5.76 50.06
N ASP A 246 -9.94 6.43 49.00
CA ASP A 246 -9.32 6.34 47.67
C ASP A 246 -7.99 7.07 47.59
N VAL A 247 -7.80 8.13 48.39
CA VAL A 247 -6.56 8.92 48.43
C VAL A 247 -5.34 8.02 48.68
N CYS A 248 -5.35 7.24 49.76
CA CYS A 248 -4.25 6.32 50.07
C CYS A 248 -4.02 5.31 48.93
N ARG A 249 -5.10 4.79 48.35
CA ARG A 249 -5.03 3.80 47.26
C ARG A 249 -4.42 4.41 45.99
N LEU A 250 -4.87 5.59 45.57
CA LEU A 250 -4.34 6.33 44.41
C LEU A 250 -2.87 6.72 44.61
N GLN A 251 -2.47 7.06 45.84
CA GLN A 251 -1.07 7.32 46.17
C GLN A 251 -0.19 6.07 45.95
N THR A 252 -0.65 4.89 46.37
CA THR A 252 0.06 3.62 46.09
C THR A 252 0.09 3.25 44.60
N MET A 253 -0.79 3.84 43.79
CA MET A 253 -0.77 3.74 42.34
C MET A 253 0.18 4.77 41.69
N GLY A 254 0.92 5.54 42.48
CA GLY A 254 1.88 6.54 42.02
C GLY A 254 1.24 7.86 41.57
N ARG A 255 -0.03 8.12 41.91
CA ARG A 255 -0.71 9.38 41.59
C ARG A 255 -0.39 10.41 42.66
N ASN A 256 0.20 11.54 42.27
CA ASN A 256 0.38 12.71 43.14
C ASN A 256 -0.64 13.82 42.83
N ASN A 257 -1.23 13.77 41.63
CA ASN A 257 -2.28 14.67 41.18
C ASN A 257 -3.36 13.84 40.47
N VAL A 258 -4.61 14.31 40.56
CA VAL A 258 -5.77 13.68 39.92
C VAL A 258 -6.54 14.73 39.14
N TYR A 259 -6.96 14.40 37.92
CA TYR A 259 -7.83 15.25 37.12
C TYR A 259 -9.28 15.10 37.56
N VAL A 260 -9.96 16.23 37.74
CA VAL A 260 -11.32 16.28 38.29
C VAL A 260 -12.30 16.93 37.33
N GLU A 261 -13.53 16.41 37.32
CA GLU A 261 -14.57 16.81 36.37
C GLU A 261 -15.04 18.25 36.62
N ASP A 262 -15.23 18.64 37.88
CA ASP A 262 -15.82 19.92 38.30
C ASP A 262 -14.99 21.16 37.93
N LEU A 263 -13.70 20.97 37.61
CA LEU A 263 -12.76 22.03 37.25
C LEU A 263 -12.23 21.92 35.81
N SER A 264 -12.74 20.97 35.03
CA SER A 264 -12.28 20.72 33.65
C SER A 264 -13.34 21.20 32.66
N GLU A 265 -12.91 21.80 31.54
CA GLU A 265 -13.80 22.33 30.51
C GLU A 265 -13.55 21.62 29.16
N PRO A 266 -14.11 20.42 28.94
CA PRO A 266 -13.96 19.69 27.68
C PRO A 266 -15.05 19.99 26.64
N ALA A 267 -16.03 20.87 26.94
CA ALA A 267 -17.27 20.95 26.18
C ALA A 267 -17.13 21.54 24.76
N GLY A 268 -18.05 21.15 23.87
CA GLY A 268 -18.28 21.75 22.55
C GLY A 268 -17.36 21.24 21.45
N GLU A 269 -16.05 21.45 21.60
CA GLU A 269 -15.05 21.18 20.55
C GLU A 269 -14.37 19.81 20.65
N PHE A 270 -14.67 19.03 21.69
CA PHE A 270 -14.07 17.71 21.91
C PHE A 270 -15.14 16.63 22.10
N VAL A 271 -14.75 15.39 21.80
CA VAL A 271 -15.53 14.17 21.94
C VAL A 271 -14.80 13.27 22.94
N HIS A 272 -15.49 12.76 23.95
CA HIS A 272 -14.89 11.89 24.95
C HIS A 272 -14.45 10.55 24.32
N GLU A 273 -13.33 9.98 24.77
CA GLU A 273 -12.72 8.77 24.16
C GLU A 273 -13.69 7.59 24.01
N ASN A 274 -14.55 7.39 25.00
CA ASN A 274 -15.56 6.32 25.00
C ASN A 274 -16.64 6.56 23.94
N GLU A 275 -17.11 7.81 23.80
CA GLU A 275 -18.10 8.17 22.78
C GLU A 275 -17.51 7.98 21.38
N ALA A 276 -16.28 8.45 21.17
CA ALA A 276 -15.57 8.27 19.91
C ALA A 276 -15.35 6.79 19.57
N ALA A 277 -14.86 5.99 20.52
CA ALA A 277 -14.60 4.57 20.30
C ALA A 277 -15.86 3.77 19.97
N LEU A 278 -17.00 4.08 20.61
CA LEU A 278 -18.27 3.44 20.31
C LEU A 278 -18.76 3.79 18.90
N ALA A 279 -18.75 5.08 18.54
CA ALA A 279 -19.16 5.53 17.22
C ALA A 279 -18.28 4.93 16.10
N PHE A 280 -16.97 4.86 16.31
CA PHE A 280 -16.06 4.19 15.38
C PHE A 280 -16.39 2.70 15.25
N ALA A 281 -16.60 2.00 16.37
CA ALA A 281 -16.92 0.58 16.35
C ALA A 281 -18.21 0.31 15.58
N GLU A 282 -19.27 1.08 15.83
CA GLU A 282 -20.55 0.94 15.15
C GLU A 282 -20.41 1.18 13.64
N ALA A 283 -19.70 2.22 13.23
CA ALA A 283 -19.52 2.54 11.81
C ALA A 283 -18.60 1.55 11.07
N MET A 284 -17.62 0.95 11.76
CA MET A 284 -16.74 -0.07 11.18
C MET A 284 -17.39 -1.45 11.06
N CYS A 285 -18.43 -1.72 11.84
CA CYS A 285 -19.04 -3.03 12.02
C CYS A 285 -20.02 -3.36 10.89
N GLY A 286 -19.69 -4.39 10.09
CA GLY A 286 -20.55 -4.88 9.02
C GLY A 286 -21.26 -6.19 9.34
N PRO A 287 -21.89 -6.83 8.32
CA PRO A 287 -22.61 -8.09 8.50
C PRO A 287 -21.77 -9.16 9.21
N GLY A 288 -22.40 -9.84 10.17
CA GLY A 288 -21.80 -10.92 10.96
C GLY A 288 -20.88 -10.47 12.10
N LEU A 289 -20.81 -9.16 12.39
CA LEU A 289 -20.09 -8.59 13.52
C LEU A 289 -21.00 -7.78 14.44
N VAL A 290 -20.58 -7.64 15.70
CA VAL A 290 -21.15 -6.70 16.67
C VAL A 290 -20.05 -6.06 17.51
N PRO A 291 -20.22 -4.81 17.99
CA PRO A 291 -19.38 -4.27 19.06
C PRO A 291 -19.44 -5.13 20.33
N SER A 292 -18.35 -5.22 21.07
CA SER A 292 -18.22 -6.02 22.29
C SER A 292 -19.04 -5.49 23.49
N GLY A 293 -19.78 -4.40 23.30
CA GLY A 293 -20.55 -3.70 24.34
C GLY A 293 -19.97 -2.32 24.66
N PRO A 294 -20.30 -1.76 25.84
CA PRO A 294 -19.87 -0.43 26.23
C PRO A 294 -18.34 -0.27 26.21
N PRO A 295 -17.83 0.89 25.76
CA PRO A 295 -16.40 1.20 25.74
C PRO A 295 -15.79 1.17 27.13
N ARG A 296 -14.52 0.75 27.22
CA ARG A 296 -13.71 0.77 28.45
C ARG A 296 -12.31 1.27 28.14
N GLU A 297 -11.81 2.25 28.89
CA GLU A 297 -10.52 2.92 28.62
C GLU A 297 -10.39 3.37 27.14
N GLY A 298 -11.46 3.94 26.57
CA GLY A 298 -11.49 4.42 25.19
C GLY A 298 -11.40 3.33 24.12
N LYS A 299 -11.67 2.06 24.47
CA LYS A 299 -11.55 0.90 23.55
C LYS A 299 -12.88 0.16 23.39
N VAL A 300 -13.17 -0.25 22.15
CA VAL A 300 -14.23 -1.19 21.79
C VAL A 300 -13.67 -2.26 20.85
N GLU A 301 -14.02 -3.53 21.09
CA GLU A 301 -13.68 -4.65 20.21
C GLU A 301 -14.87 -5.00 19.31
N LEU A 302 -14.61 -5.60 18.15
CA LEU A 302 -15.62 -6.15 17.26
C LEU A 302 -15.57 -7.68 17.33
N MET A 303 -16.73 -8.28 17.58
CA MET A 303 -16.93 -9.70 17.84
C MET A 303 -17.68 -10.36 16.70
N ALA A 304 -17.23 -11.55 16.28
CA ALA A 304 -17.95 -12.39 15.32
C ALA A 304 -19.23 -12.95 15.93
N VAL A 305 -20.38 -12.66 15.32
CA VAL A 305 -21.69 -13.22 15.72
C VAL A 305 -21.81 -14.66 15.27
N SER A 306 -21.27 -14.97 14.11
CA SER A 306 -21.28 -16.31 13.51
C SER A 306 -19.92 -16.64 12.92
N GLY A 307 -19.67 -17.93 12.70
CA GLY A 307 -18.48 -18.36 11.98
C GLY A 307 -18.52 -17.96 10.50
N GLY A 308 -17.36 -17.73 9.90
CA GLY A 308 -17.25 -17.36 8.50
C GLY A 308 -15.88 -16.81 8.12
N LEU A 309 -15.77 -16.28 6.90
CA LEU A 309 -14.56 -15.63 6.42
C LEU A 309 -14.53 -14.15 6.80
N PHE A 310 -13.56 -13.75 7.61
CA PHE A 310 -13.33 -12.34 7.93
C PHE A 310 -12.79 -11.60 6.71
N THR A 311 -13.36 -10.45 6.37
CA THR A 311 -12.89 -9.60 5.26
C THR A 311 -12.77 -8.16 5.72
N ILE A 312 -11.79 -7.45 5.14
CA ILE A 312 -11.37 -6.12 5.56
C ILE A 312 -11.26 -5.22 4.34
N ASP A 313 -11.81 -4.02 4.44
CA ASP A 313 -11.43 -2.90 3.56
C ASP A 313 -10.10 -2.31 4.03
N ARG A 314 -8.99 -2.81 3.45
CA ARG A 314 -7.63 -2.45 3.88
C ARG A 314 -7.30 -0.99 3.59
N GLU A 315 -7.77 -0.46 2.47
CA GLU A 315 -7.48 0.91 2.05
C GLU A 315 -8.13 1.91 3.01
N ARG A 316 -9.43 1.72 3.30
CA ARG A 316 -10.14 2.58 4.25
C ARG A 316 -9.68 2.39 5.70
N LEU A 317 -9.27 1.17 6.09
CA LEU A 317 -8.62 0.95 7.39
C LEU A 317 -7.29 1.71 7.52
N SER A 318 -6.47 1.72 6.47
CA SER A 318 -5.24 2.52 6.43
C SER A 318 -5.56 4.01 6.47
N ALA A 319 -6.51 4.50 5.67
CA ALA A 319 -6.93 5.89 5.67
C ALA A 319 -7.44 6.35 7.05
N PHE A 320 -8.21 5.52 7.75
CA PHE A 320 -8.65 5.79 9.13
C PHE A 320 -7.45 5.94 10.07
N ASN A 321 -6.46 5.04 10.00
CA ASN A 321 -5.28 5.09 10.87
C ASN A 321 -4.25 6.18 10.50
N MET A 322 -4.40 6.82 9.34
CA MET A 322 -3.59 8.01 8.98
C MET A 322 -4.10 9.28 9.68
N ILE A 323 -5.30 9.25 10.26
CA ILE A 323 -5.84 10.36 11.05
C ILE A 323 -5.20 10.32 12.44
N GLU A 324 -4.59 11.43 12.84
CA GLU A 324 -3.99 11.56 14.16
C GLU A 324 -5.04 11.44 15.27
N GLY A 325 -4.70 10.73 16.35
CA GLY A 325 -5.57 10.59 17.53
C GLY A 325 -6.57 9.44 17.46
N VAL A 326 -6.67 8.74 16.33
CA VAL A 326 -7.45 7.50 16.18
C VAL A 326 -6.55 6.28 15.94
N MET A 327 -7.13 5.13 15.65
CA MET A 327 -6.90 3.88 16.39
C MET A 327 -7.81 2.76 15.91
N CYS A 328 -7.43 1.98 14.89
CA CYS A 328 -8.07 0.69 14.63
C CYS A 328 -7.07 -0.38 14.19
N ALA A 329 -7.12 -1.54 14.84
CA ALA A 329 -6.32 -2.71 14.46
C ALA A 329 -7.21 -3.95 14.33
N SER A 330 -6.82 -4.88 13.47
CA SER A 330 -7.57 -6.10 13.19
C SER A 330 -6.68 -7.33 13.08
N ARG A 331 -7.31 -8.51 13.13
CA ARG A 331 -6.74 -9.75 12.61
C ARG A 331 -6.52 -9.64 11.11
N GLN A 332 -5.81 -10.59 10.52
CA GLN A 332 -5.62 -10.62 9.07
C GLN A 332 -6.91 -10.93 8.33
N SER A 333 -7.08 -10.27 7.18
CA SER A 333 -8.19 -10.52 6.27
C SER A 333 -8.13 -11.96 5.75
N HIS A 334 -9.29 -12.50 5.41
CA HIS A 334 -9.54 -13.82 4.85
C HIS A 334 -9.15 -14.99 5.77
N LEU A 335 -9.19 -14.77 7.09
CA LEU A 335 -9.15 -15.85 8.06
C LEU A 335 -10.56 -16.39 8.29
N VAL A 336 -10.69 -17.71 8.36
CA VAL A 336 -11.90 -18.35 8.89
C VAL A 336 -11.92 -18.10 10.40
N VAL A 337 -13.02 -17.56 10.89
CA VAL A 337 -13.25 -17.25 12.30
C VAL A 337 -14.46 -18.02 12.79
N GLU A 338 -14.40 -18.36 14.08
CA GLU A 338 -15.52 -18.91 14.83
C GLU A 338 -16.36 -17.77 15.43
N ALA A 339 -17.60 -18.08 15.81
CA ALA A 339 -18.42 -17.20 16.62
C ALA A 339 -17.73 -16.85 17.96
N ASP A 340 -18.11 -15.72 18.54
CA ASP A 340 -17.64 -15.19 19.82
C ASP A 340 -16.13 -14.89 19.87
N LYS A 341 -15.48 -14.74 18.72
CA LYS A 341 -14.08 -14.30 18.63
C LYS A 341 -13.98 -12.82 18.29
N ALA A 342 -13.13 -12.10 19.02
CA ALA A 342 -12.72 -10.74 18.64
C ALA A 342 -11.91 -10.78 17.34
N VAL A 343 -12.20 -9.85 16.43
CA VAL A 343 -11.53 -9.74 15.12
C VAL A 343 -10.89 -8.38 14.86
N ALA A 344 -11.38 -7.33 15.51
CA ALA A 344 -10.83 -5.99 15.42
C ALA A 344 -11.07 -5.22 16.72
N GLY A 345 -10.36 -4.12 16.90
CA GLY A 345 -10.59 -3.20 18.00
C GLY A 345 -10.21 -1.79 17.60
N CYS A 346 -11.05 -0.85 17.99
CA CYS A 346 -10.86 0.57 17.73
C CYS A 346 -10.90 1.37 19.01
N ARG A 347 -10.31 2.57 18.96
CA ARG A 347 -10.06 3.37 20.13
C ARG A 347 -9.67 4.81 19.79
N ALA A 348 -10.05 5.76 20.65
CA ALA A 348 -9.47 7.09 20.64
C ALA A 348 -8.13 7.07 21.43
N ILE A 349 -7.09 7.72 20.91
CA ILE A 349 -5.80 7.81 21.60
C ILE A 349 -5.86 8.78 22.79
N PRO A 350 -6.31 10.04 22.63
CA PRO A 350 -6.46 10.97 23.75
C PRO A 350 -7.80 10.77 24.47
N LEU A 351 -7.85 11.17 25.75
CA LEU A 351 -9.07 11.18 26.56
C LEU A 351 -10.21 11.98 25.91
N TYR A 352 -9.84 13.05 25.21
CA TYR A 352 -10.74 13.93 24.47
C TYR A 352 -10.19 14.13 23.07
N LEU A 353 -10.94 13.69 22.07
CA LEU A 353 -10.61 13.82 20.67
C LEU A 353 -11.20 15.12 20.11
N PRO A 354 -10.45 15.98 19.41
CA PRO A 354 -11.03 17.16 18.79
C PRO A 354 -12.14 16.78 17.81
N ARG A 355 -13.24 17.53 17.81
CA ARG A 355 -14.45 17.25 17.02
C ARG A 355 -14.16 17.14 15.52
N ARG A 356 -13.32 18.02 14.98
CA ARG A 356 -12.87 17.96 13.57
C ARG A 356 -12.18 16.63 13.21
N VAL A 357 -11.43 16.03 14.15
CA VAL A 357 -10.74 14.75 13.93
C VAL A 357 -11.73 13.59 14.04
N PHE A 358 -12.66 13.66 14.99
CA PHE A 358 -13.77 12.73 15.07
C PHE A 358 -14.59 12.73 13.77
N GLU A 359 -14.97 13.90 13.27
CA GLU A 359 -15.73 14.06 12.01
C GLU A 359 -14.95 13.56 10.79
N ALA A 360 -13.65 13.84 10.73
CA ALA A 360 -12.75 13.27 9.71
C ALA A 360 -12.81 11.74 9.71
N ALA A 361 -12.68 11.13 10.90
CA ALA A 361 -12.70 9.70 11.07
C ALA A 361 -14.06 9.10 10.67
N MET A 362 -15.16 9.73 11.08
CA MET A 362 -16.51 9.31 10.69
C MET A 362 -16.76 9.46 9.18
N HIS A 363 -16.19 10.48 8.53
CA HIS A 363 -16.28 10.66 7.09
C HIS A 363 -15.61 9.50 6.33
N VAL A 364 -14.41 9.06 6.75
CA VAL A 364 -13.75 7.87 6.18
C VAL A 364 -14.65 6.63 6.32
N LEU A 365 -15.40 6.54 7.42
CA LEU A 365 -16.30 5.42 7.72
C LEU A 365 -17.68 5.51 7.03
N ALA A 366 -18.03 6.66 6.43
CA ALA A 366 -19.38 6.92 5.90
C ALA A 366 -19.79 6.03 4.71
N GLU A 367 -18.82 5.53 3.93
CA GLU A 367 -19.09 4.69 2.75
C GLU A 367 -19.53 3.25 3.11
N GLY A 368 -19.55 2.90 4.39
CA GLY A 368 -20.00 1.60 4.88
C GLY A 368 -18.98 0.90 5.77
N PRO A 369 -19.25 -0.34 6.19
CA PRO A 369 -18.42 -1.04 7.18
C PRO A 369 -17.02 -1.37 6.64
N LEU A 370 -16.03 -1.37 7.52
CA LEU A 370 -14.67 -1.81 7.20
C LEU A 370 -14.51 -3.33 7.32
N PHE A 371 -15.31 -3.95 8.18
CA PHE A 371 -15.15 -5.34 8.58
C PHE A 371 -16.42 -6.12 8.36
N VAL A 372 -16.29 -7.31 7.76
CA VAL A 372 -17.43 -8.19 7.47
C VAL A 372 -17.04 -9.64 7.72
N ILE A 373 -17.95 -10.43 8.31
CA ILE A 373 -17.87 -11.90 8.30
C ILE A 373 -18.76 -12.42 7.18
N ARG A 374 -18.14 -13.04 6.17
CA ARG A 374 -18.86 -13.67 5.06
C ARG A 374 -19.20 -15.12 5.42
N PRO A 375 -20.48 -15.51 5.41
CA PRO A 375 -20.86 -16.91 5.60
C PRO A 375 -20.20 -17.80 4.56
N LEU A 376 -19.83 -19.02 4.94
CA LEU A 376 -19.33 -20.03 4.02
C LEU A 376 -20.52 -20.90 3.56
N ARG A 377 -20.74 -21.01 2.25
CA ARG A 377 -21.71 -21.96 1.71
C ARG A 377 -21.22 -23.39 1.91
N GLN A 378 -22.14 -24.31 2.15
CA GLN A 378 -21.84 -25.75 2.16
C GLN A 378 -21.87 -26.26 0.72
N ALA A 379 -20.70 -26.46 0.13
CA ALA A 379 -20.58 -26.86 -1.26
C ALA A 379 -20.80 -28.36 -1.47
N ARG A 380 -21.36 -28.69 -2.62
CA ARG A 380 -21.37 -30.05 -3.18
C ARG A 380 -20.17 -30.18 -4.10
N VAL A 381 -19.14 -30.85 -3.62
CA VAL A 381 -17.83 -30.89 -4.27
C VAL A 381 -17.71 -32.09 -5.21
N GLY A 382 -17.41 -31.82 -6.48
CA GLY A 382 -16.93 -32.83 -7.42
C GLY A 382 -15.41 -32.86 -7.43
N VAL A 383 -14.79 -34.02 -7.23
CA VAL A 383 -13.33 -34.17 -7.31
C VAL A 383 -12.97 -34.75 -8.66
N LEU A 384 -12.08 -34.06 -9.38
CA LEU A 384 -11.52 -34.51 -10.65
C LEU A 384 -10.03 -34.80 -10.45
N VAL A 385 -9.62 -36.04 -10.63
CA VAL A 385 -8.23 -36.47 -10.55
C VAL A 385 -7.75 -36.78 -11.95
N THR A 386 -6.79 -36.01 -12.44
CA THR A 386 -6.10 -36.27 -13.73
C THR A 386 -4.83 -37.09 -13.49
N GLY A 387 -4.16 -37.54 -14.56
CA GLY A 387 -3.01 -38.43 -14.47
C GLY A 387 -3.31 -39.83 -15.01
N THR A 388 -2.69 -40.13 -16.14
CA THR A 388 -2.82 -41.42 -16.84
C THR A 388 -2.40 -42.59 -15.97
N GLU A 389 -1.36 -42.42 -15.14
CA GLU A 389 -0.85 -43.39 -14.19
C GLU A 389 -1.81 -43.70 -13.04
N ILE A 390 -2.63 -42.71 -12.63
CA ILE A 390 -3.68 -42.89 -11.63
C ILE A 390 -4.88 -43.59 -12.26
N TYR A 391 -5.27 -43.16 -13.46
CA TYR A 391 -6.38 -43.76 -14.21
C TYR A 391 -6.13 -45.25 -14.53
N SER A 392 -4.91 -45.60 -14.96
CA SER A 392 -4.53 -46.99 -15.28
C SER A 392 -4.26 -47.86 -14.04
N GLY A 393 -4.30 -47.28 -12.83
CA GLY A 393 -4.03 -47.98 -11.57
C GLY A 393 -2.55 -48.33 -11.34
N LEU A 394 -1.62 -47.67 -12.04
CA LEU A 394 -0.19 -47.82 -11.77
C LEU A 394 0.18 -47.21 -10.40
N ILE A 395 -0.51 -46.13 -10.02
CA ILE A 395 -0.35 -45.46 -8.73
C ILE A 395 -1.72 -45.26 -8.08
N GLU A 396 -1.77 -45.38 -6.75
CA GLU A 396 -2.97 -45.06 -5.96
C GLU A 396 -3.17 -43.55 -5.81
N ASP A 397 -4.41 -43.10 -5.97
CA ASP A 397 -4.81 -41.72 -5.73
C ASP A 397 -4.72 -41.36 -4.24
N LYS A 398 -3.93 -40.32 -3.93
CA LYS A 398 -3.81 -39.75 -2.59
C LYS A 398 -4.38 -38.33 -2.48
N PHE A 399 -4.87 -37.76 -3.58
CA PHE A 399 -5.42 -36.40 -3.61
C PHE A 399 -6.84 -36.35 -3.11
N GLU A 400 -7.69 -37.29 -3.53
CA GLU A 400 -9.11 -37.31 -3.15
C GLU A 400 -9.30 -37.29 -1.62
N PRO A 401 -8.58 -38.10 -0.81
CA PRO A 401 -8.73 -38.06 0.64
C PRO A 401 -8.30 -36.71 1.25
N VAL A 402 -7.27 -36.07 0.69
CA VAL A 402 -6.77 -34.76 1.13
C VAL A 402 -7.80 -33.68 0.84
N VAL A 403 -8.39 -33.67 -0.36
CA VAL A 403 -9.44 -32.73 -0.75
C VAL A 403 -10.67 -32.93 0.13
N ARG A 404 -11.14 -34.17 0.26
CA ARG A 404 -12.29 -34.55 1.09
C ARG A 404 -12.16 -34.03 2.50
N SER A 405 -11.04 -34.33 3.17
CA SER A 405 -10.80 -33.88 4.54
C SER A 405 -10.87 -32.36 4.70
N LYS A 406 -10.34 -31.60 3.73
CA LYS A 406 -10.32 -30.13 3.78
C LYS A 406 -11.70 -29.51 3.50
N VAL A 407 -12.49 -30.07 2.60
CA VAL A 407 -13.84 -29.54 2.31
C VAL A 407 -14.84 -29.90 3.40
N GLU A 408 -14.75 -31.10 3.98
CA GLU A 408 -15.59 -31.54 5.11
C GLU A 408 -15.28 -30.72 6.38
N ALA A 409 -14.04 -30.31 6.59
CA ALA A 409 -13.66 -29.39 7.68
C ALA A 409 -14.35 -28.01 7.58
N LEU A 410 -14.86 -27.65 6.39
CA LEU A 410 -15.66 -26.44 6.15
C LEU A 410 -17.13 -26.78 5.87
N ALA A 411 -17.61 -27.92 6.40
CA ALA A 411 -18.99 -28.40 6.30
C ALA A 411 -19.53 -28.59 4.86
N SER A 412 -18.64 -28.73 3.88
CA SER A 412 -18.98 -29.11 2.51
C SER A 412 -18.88 -30.63 2.34
N ALA A 413 -19.42 -31.18 1.24
CA ALA A 413 -19.45 -32.64 1.02
C ALA A 413 -18.98 -32.99 -0.39
N VAL A 414 -18.15 -34.02 -0.52
CA VAL A 414 -17.79 -34.58 -1.84
C VAL A 414 -18.93 -35.47 -2.34
N VAL A 415 -19.55 -35.09 -3.46
CA VAL A 415 -20.72 -35.79 -4.04
C VAL A 415 -20.35 -36.76 -5.15
N ALA A 416 -19.21 -36.54 -5.82
CA ALA A 416 -18.69 -37.42 -6.85
C ALA A 416 -17.17 -37.26 -6.97
N CYS A 417 -16.50 -38.34 -7.36
CA CYS A 417 -15.10 -38.32 -7.76
C CYS A 417 -14.96 -38.99 -9.14
N ARG A 418 -14.13 -38.41 -10.00
CA ARG A 418 -13.78 -38.96 -11.32
C ARG A 418 -12.28 -38.96 -11.50
N LYS A 419 -11.77 -40.07 -12.04
CA LYS A 419 -10.37 -40.25 -12.42
C LYS A 419 -10.33 -40.35 -13.93
N VAL A 420 -9.48 -39.56 -14.58
CA VAL A 420 -9.37 -39.51 -16.04
C VAL A 420 -7.90 -39.54 -16.46
N PRO A 421 -7.58 -40.08 -17.65
CA PRO A 421 -6.23 -39.95 -18.19
C PRO A 421 -5.93 -38.50 -18.58
N ASP A 422 -4.69 -38.22 -18.96
CA ASP A 422 -4.25 -36.92 -19.50
C ASP A 422 -4.76 -36.73 -20.93
N ASP A 423 -6.09 -36.65 -21.06
CA ASP A 423 -6.81 -36.44 -22.30
C ASP A 423 -7.85 -35.33 -22.13
N ARG A 424 -7.84 -34.36 -23.05
CA ARG A 424 -8.70 -33.17 -22.99
C ARG A 424 -10.19 -33.52 -23.02
N ALA A 425 -10.58 -34.45 -23.89
CA ALA A 425 -11.97 -34.83 -24.06
C ALA A 425 -12.49 -35.60 -22.83
N ALA A 426 -11.66 -36.46 -22.24
CA ALA A 426 -11.97 -37.16 -21.00
C ALA A 426 -12.14 -36.19 -19.83
N VAL A 427 -11.25 -35.19 -19.68
CA VAL A 427 -11.37 -34.13 -18.68
C VAL A 427 -12.69 -33.36 -18.86
N ALA A 428 -13.01 -32.92 -20.07
CA ALA A 428 -14.24 -32.18 -20.34
C ALA A 428 -15.51 -33.00 -20.07
N ALA A 429 -15.52 -34.28 -20.46
CA ALA A 429 -16.62 -35.20 -20.19
C ALA A 429 -16.80 -35.42 -18.67
N ALA A 430 -15.72 -35.64 -17.92
CA ALA A 430 -15.79 -35.83 -16.48
C ALA A 430 -16.29 -34.57 -15.75
N VAL A 431 -15.92 -33.37 -16.21
CA VAL A 431 -16.50 -32.12 -15.69
C VAL A 431 -18.02 -32.10 -15.90
N ALA A 432 -18.50 -32.45 -17.09
CA ALA A 432 -19.94 -32.53 -17.36
C ALA A 432 -20.65 -33.57 -16.45
N GLU A 433 -20.03 -34.72 -16.19
CA GLU A 433 -20.56 -35.72 -15.27
C GLU A 433 -20.63 -35.23 -13.82
N LEU A 434 -19.60 -34.51 -13.35
CA LEU A 434 -19.57 -33.94 -12.00
C LEU A 434 -20.68 -32.88 -11.84
N LEU A 435 -20.89 -32.03 -12.86
CA LEU A 435 -21.99 -31.08 -12.89
C LEU A 435 -23.36 -31.79 -12.86
N ALA A 436 -23.51 -32.87 -13.65
CA ALA A 436 -24.74 -33.67 -13.65
C ALA A 436 -25.01 -34.38 -12.31
N ALA A 437 -23.95 -34.72 -11.55
CA ALA A 437 -24.04 -35.20 -10.18
C ALA A 437 -24.41 -34.10 -9.16
N GLY A 438 -24.60 -32.86 -9.63
CA GLY A 438 -25.00 -31.70 -8.84
C GLY A 438 -23.84 -31.06 -8.07
N ALA A 439 -22.61 -31.18 -8.56
CA ALA A 439 -21.49 -30.43 -8.00
C ALA A 439 -21.63 -28.93 -8.29
N ASP A 440 -21.46 -28.11 -7.27
CA ASP A 440 -21.41 -26.64 -7.34
C ASP A 440 -20.00 -26.07 -7.06
N LEU A 441 -19.05 -26.97 -6.78
CA LEU A 441 -17.61 -26.72 -6.72
C LEU A 441 -16.90 -27.93 -7.31
N ILE A 442 -16.03 -27.73 -8.29
CA ILE A 442 -15.16 -28.76 -8.84
C ILE A 442 -13.74 -28.51 -8.34
N VAL A 443 -13.13 -29.51 -7.73
CA VAL A 443 -11.72 -29.48 -7.32
C VAL A 443 -10.95 -30.43 -8.21
N THR A 444 -10.07 -29.89 -9.05
CA THR A 444 -9.19 -30.70 -9.89
C THR A 444 -7.81 -30.84 -9.24
N THR A 445 -7.21 -32.02 -9.32
CA THR A 445 -5.92 -32.36 -8.72
C THR A 445 -5.03 -33.13 -9.69
N ALA A 446 -3.77 -33.37 -9.31
CA ALA A 446 -2.77 -34.16 -10.07
C ALA A 446 -2.30 -33.56 -11.41
N GLY A 447 -3.06 -32.61 -11.99
CA GLY A 447 -2.60 -31.73 -13.07
C GLY A 447 -2.37 -30.28 -12.63
N LEU A 448 -2.16 -29.39 -13.61
CA LEU A 448 -1.77 -27.96 -13.52
C LEU A 448 -0.26 -27.66 -13.51
N SER A 449 0.58 -28.63 -13.90
CA SER A 449 2.01 -28.41 -14.08
C SER A 449 2.31 -27.50 -15.29
N VAL A 450 3.59 -27.19 -15.49
CA VAL A 450 4.12 -26.58 -16.72
C VAL A 450 4.40 -27.62 -17.81
N ASP A 451 4.18 -28.90 -17.50
CA ASP A 451 4.43 -30.02 -18.41
C ASP A 451 3.52 -29.91 -19.65
N PRO A 452 4.06 -29.95 -20.88
CA PRO A 452 3.26 -29.96 -22.09
C PRO A 452 2.23 -31.10 -22.18
N ASP A 453 2.50 -32.23 -21.52
CA ASP A 453 1.59 -33.39 -21.49
C ASP A 453 0.45 -33.21 -20.46
N ASP A 454 0.53 -32.20 -19.60
CA ASP A 454 -0.54 -31.84 -18.68
C ASP A 454 -1.63 -31.04 -19.40
N VAL A 455 -2.63 -31.77 -19.88
CA VAL A 455 -3.75 -31.22 -20.63
C VAL A 455 -4.94 -30.80 -19.75
N THR A 456 -4.78 -30.80 -18.42
CA THR A 456 -5.86 -30.55 -17.46
C THR A 456 -6.53 -29.21 -17.70
N ARG A 457 -5.73 -28.15 -17.90
CA ARG A 457 -6.28 -26.81 -18.15
C ARG A 457 -7.01 -26.75 -19.49
N GLN A 458 -6.45 -27.34 -20.54
CA GLN A 458 -7.05 -27.34 -21.86
C GLN A 458 -8.36 -28.13 -21.87
N GLY A 459 -8.45 -29.24 -21.13
CA GLY A 459 -9.69 -29.98 -20.94
C GLY A 459 -10.74 -29.19 -20.14
N LEU A 460 -10.32 -28.39 -19.14
CA LEU A 460 -11.22 -27.45 -18.46
C LEU A 460 -11.69 -26.34 -19.40
N ASP A 461 -10.80 -25.79 -20.22
CA ASP A 461 -11.14 -24.79 -21.25
C ASP A 461 -12.18 -25.38 -22.24
N ASP A 462 -11.99 -26.62 -22.67
CA ASP A 462 -12.94 -27.36 -23.53
C ASP A 462 -14.28 -27.63 -22.83
N ALA A 463 -14.27 -27.77 -21.50
CA ALA A 463 -15.48 -27.86 -20.67
C ALA A 463 -16.22 -26.52 -20.51
N GLY A 464 -15.63 -25.42 -21.00
CA GLY A 464 -16.20 -24.08 -20.89
C GLY A 464 -15.73 -23.29 -19.67
N LEU A 465 -14.49 -23.52 -19.20
CA LEU A 465 -13.89 -22.74 -18.12
C LEU A 465 -13.84 -21.24 -18.48
N CYS A 466 -14.39 -20.40 -17.61
CA CYS A 466 -14.37 -18.95 -17.74
C CYS A 466 -13.86 -18.28 -16.45
N ASP A 467 -13.53 -17.00 -16.56
CA ASP A 467 -12.95 -16.17 -15.48
C ASP A 467 -11.72 -16.81 -14.81
N ALA A 468 -10.95 -17.59 -15.58
CA ALA A 468 -9.86 -18.37 -15.06
C ALA A 468 -8.67 -17.48 -14.65
N VAL A 469 -8.25 -17.61 -13.39
CA VAL A 469 -6.98 -17.07 -12.89
C VAL A 469 -6.08 -18.25 -12.59
N HIS A 470 -5.10 -18.45 -13.47
CA HIS A 470 -4.07 -19.47 -13.32
C HIS A 470 -2.77 -18.84 -12.81
N GLY A 471 -2.22 -19.40 -11.74
CA GLY A 471 -0.99 -18.94 -11.13
C GLY A 471 -1.23 -17.92 -10.01
N MET A 472 -0.56 -18.12 -8.87
CA MET A 472 -0.60 -17.21 -7.72
C MET A 472 0.75 -17.14 -6.98
N PRO A 473 1.10 -16.01 -6.36
CA PRO A 473 2.37 -15.81 -5.67
C PRO A 473 2.38 -16.46 -4.27
N VAL A 474 2.15 -17.78 -4.21
CA VAL A 474 2.07 -18.56 -2.97
C VAL A 474 2.92 -19.82 -3.08
N LEU A 475 3.71 -20.08 -2.04
CA LEU A 475 4.63 -21.22 -1.97
C LEU A 475 4.36 -21.99 -0.66
N PRO A 476 3.82 -23.21 -0.68
CA PRO A 476 3.57 -24.07 -1.84
C PRO A 476 2.20 -23.81 -2.52
N GLY A 477 2.13 -24.09 -3.83
CA GLY A 477 0.89 -24.06 -4.60
C GLY A 477 0.80 -22.96 -5.66
N ALA A 478 1.94 -22.53 -6.21
CA ALA A 478 2.02 -21.43 -7.17
C ALA A 478 1.21 -21.66 -8.45
N MET A 479 1.03 -22.91 -8.88
CA MET A 479 0.30 -23.29 -10.08
C MET A 479 -1.22 -23.46 -9.86
N ALA A 480 -1.75 -23.01 -8.73
CA ALA A 480 -3.19 -23.13 -8.48
C ALA A 480 -4.00 -22.37 -9.53
N LEU A 481 -5.22 -22.85 -9.77
CA LEU A 481 -6.17 -22.26 -10.69
C LEU A 481 -7.48 -22.00 -9.96
N VAL A 482 -8.14 -20.90 -10.29
CA VAL A 482 -9.55 -20.69 -9.94
C VAL A 482 -10.30 -20.23 -11.17
N GLY A 483 -11.58 -20.59 -11.28
CA GLY A 483 -12.44 -20.18 -12.38
C GLY A 483 -13.84 -20.73 -12.20
N ARG A 484 -14.61 -20.81 -13.29
CA ARG A 484 -15.97 -21.36 -13.27
C ARG A 484 -16.25 -22.18 -14.51
N VAL A 485 -17.05 -23.22 -14.36
CA VAL A 485 -17.62 -23.98 -15.49
C VAL A 485 -19.11 -24.11 -15.27
N GLY A 486 -19.92 -23.59 -16.21
CA GLY A 486 -21.36 -23.51 -16.05
C GLY A 486 -21.75 -22.73 -14.78
N GLY A 487 -22.45 -23.42 -13.86
CA GLY A 487 -22.86 -22.86 -12.56
C GLY A 487 -21.90 -23.14 -11.40
N ALA A 488 -20.83 -23.91 -11.60
CA ALA A 488 -19.93 -24.34 -10.53
C ALA A 488 -18.64 -23.52 -10.50
N ASP A 489 -18.12 -23.30 -9.29
CA ASP A 489 -16.76 -22.80 -9.10
C ASP A 489 -15.74 -23.93 -9.40
N VAL A 490 -14.54 -23.58 -9.85
CA VAL A 490 -13.44 -24.52 -10.08
C VAL A 490 -12.24 -24.09 -9.26
N ILE A 491 -11.61 -25.04 -8.54
CA ILE A 491 -10.31 -24.85 -7.92
C ILE A 491 -9.35 -25.95 -8.42
N GLY A 492 -8.27 -25.52 -9.04
CA GLY A 492 -7.14 -26.37 -9.38
C GLY A 492 -6.11 -26.42 -8.27
N VAL A 493 -5.84 -27.62 -7.75
CA VAL A 493 -4.94 -27.87 -6.62
C VAL A 493 -3.65 -28.54 -7.11
N PRO A 494 -2.50 -27.86 -7.00
CA PRO A 494 -1.22 -28.42 -7.42
C PRO A 494 -0.78 -29.61 -6.57
N ALA A 495 0.11 -30.44 -7.12
CA ALA A 495 0.63 -31.66 -6.49
C ALA A 495 1.25 -31.45 -5.09
N CYS A 496 1.65 -30.22 -4.77
CA CYS A 496 2.17 -29.84 -3.45
C CYS A 496 1.24 -30.19 -2.27
N ALA A 497 -0.07 -30.37 -2.52
CA ALA A 497 -1.04 -30.77 -1.51
C ALA A 497 -0.77 -32.16 -0.90
N LEU A 498 -0.01 -33.03 -1.57
CA LEU A 498 0.41 -34.32 -1.02
C LEU A 498 1.58 -34.21 -0.04
N PHE A 499 2.38 -33.14 -0.15
CA PHE A 499 3.63 -32.99 0.59
C PHE A 499 3.51 -31.96 1.72
N HIS A 500 2.54 -31.06 1.63
CA HIS A 500 2.35 -29.97 2.59
C HIS A 500 0.95 -30.00 3.18
N LYS A 501 0.87 -29.94 4.52
CA LYS A 501 -0.41 -29.88 5.24
C LYS A 501 -1.25 -28.65 4.87
N THR A 502 -0.60 -27.53 4.62
CA THR A 502 -1.24 -26.26 4.24
C THR A 502 -0.62 -25.75 2.94
N THR A 503 -1.46 -25.37 1.99
CA THR A 503 -1.10 -24.93 0.64
C THR A 503 -1.96 -23.76 0.18
N SER A 504 -1.80 -23.34 -1.08
CA SER A 504 -2.73 -22.42 -1.73
C SER A 504 -4.20 -22.86 -1.64
N PHE A 505 -4.51 -24.17 -1.62
CA PHE A 505 -5.89 -24.64 -1.49
C PHE A 505 -6.55 -24.17 -0.19
N ASP A 506 -5.83 -24.15 0.93
CA ASP A 506 -6.30 -23.68 2.24
C ASP A 506 -6.57 -22.17 2.26
N LEU A 507 -5.97 -21.42 1.33
CA LEU A 507 -6.25 -20.00 1.12
C LEU A 507 -7.45 -19.81 0.18
N LEU A 508 -7.51 -20.55 -0.92
CA LEU A 508 -8.52 -20.39 -1.96
C LEU A 508 -9.90 -20.90 -1.55
N LEU A 509 -9.96 -22.11 -0.95
CA LEU A 509 -11.22 -22.77 -0.62
C LEU A 509 -12.16 -21.90 0.22
N PRO A 510 -11.77 -21.35 1.38
CA PRO A 510 -12.70 -20.55 2.18
C PRO A 510 -13.09 -19.23 1.48
N ARG A 511 -12.24 -18.68 0.61
CA ARG A 511 -12.58 -17.50 -0.21
C ARG A 511 -13.66 -17.82 -1.24
N VAL A 512 -13.52 -18.93 -1.97
CA VAL A 512 -14.53 -19.40 -2.94
C VAL A 512 -15.85 -19.76 -2.24
N LEU A 513 -15.80 -20.48 -1.12
CA LEU A 513 -17.01 -20.83 -0.35
C LEU A 513 -17.73 -19.60 0.22
N SER A 514 -17.02 -18.49 0.45
CA SER A 514 -17.64 -17.22 0.86
C SER A 514 -18.30 -16.44 -0.29
N GLY A 515 -18.28 -16.99 -1.52
CA GLY A 515 -18.82 -16.37 -2.72
C GLY A 515 -17.91 -15.32 -3.36
N MET A 516 -16.65 -15.19 -2.91
CA MET A 516 -15.71 -14.25 -3.53
C MET A 516 -15.35 -14.70 -4.96
N ARG A 517 -15.40 -13.75 -5.89
CA ARG A 517 -14.84 -13.91 -7.24
C ARG A 517 -13.40 -13.42 -7.24
N LEU A 518 -12.47 -14.36 -7.37
CA LEU A 518 -11.05 -14.06 -7.22
C LEU A 518 -10.47 -13.63 -8.57
N THR A 519 -9.87 -12.44 -8.59
CA THR A 519 -9.24 -11.84 -9.76
C THR A 519 -7.72 -12.00 -9.73
N ARG A 520 -7.05 -11.64 -10.84
CA ARG A 520 -5.59 -11.54 -10.88
C ARG A 520 -5.04 -10.60 -9.80
N ARG A 521 -5.75 -9.50 -9.50
CA ARG A 521 -5.35 -8.52 -8.47
C ARG A 521 -5.44 -9.14 -7.07
N ASP A 522 -6.49 -9.91 -6.78
CA ASP A 522 -6.63 -10.60 -5.50
C ASP A 522 -5.50 -11.61 -5.27
N MET A 523 -5.12 -12.35 -6.32
CA MET A 523 -3.98 -13.27 -6.25
C MET A 523 -2.67 -12.53 -6.01
N ALA A 524 -2.42 -11.43 -6.74
CA ALA A 524 -1.21 -10.62 -6.57
C ALA A 524 -1.11 -10.05 -5.15
N GLY A 525 -2.24 -9.71 -4.52
CA GLY A 525 -2.30 -9.23 -3.14
C GLY A 525 -1.86 -10.25 -2.09
N LEU A 526 -1.70 -11.53 -2.45
CA LEU A 526 -1.14 -12.57 -1.56
C LEU A 526 0.39 -12.65 -1.62
N ALA A 527 1.09 -11.87 -2.46
CA ALA A 527 2.52 -12.04 -2.65
C ALA A 527 3.34 -11.87 -1.36
N GLU A 528 2.93 -10.95 -0.49
CA GLU A 528 3.53 -10.76 0.82
C GLU A 528 3.05 -11.85 1.80
N GLY A 529 3.96 -12.39 2.61
CA GLY A 529 3.60 -13.37 3.65
C GLY A 529 3.24 -14.79 3.15
N SER A 530 3.14 -15.04 1.85
CA SER A 530 2.70 -16.36 1.32
C SER A 530 3.81 -17.37 1.01
N MET A 531 4.97 -17.24 1.68
CA MET A 531 6.02 -18.26 1.66
C MET A 531 5.94 -19.11 2.93
N CYS A 532 5.67 -20.41 2.77
CA CYS A 532 5.59 -21.35 3.87
C CYS A 532 6.97 -21.58 4.50
N LEU A 533 7.03 -21.46 5.83
CA LEU A 533 8.26 -21.65 6.60
C LEU A 533 8.67 -23.12 6.76
N SER A 534 7.88 -24.07 6.26
CA SER A 534 8.13 -25.51 6.40
C SER A 534 8.41 -25.95 7.84
N CYS A 535 7.62 -25.42 8.78
CA CYS A 535 7.76 -25.71 10.21
C CYS A 535 7.60 -27.21 10.51
N ARG A 536 8.35 -27.73 11.50
CA ARG A 536 8.27 -29.12 11.95
C ARG A 536 6.84 -29.54 12.35
N ALA A 537 6.12 -28.64 13.02
CA ALA A 537 4.69 -28.77 13.27
C ALA A 537 3.98 -27.59 12.62
N CYS A 538 3.00 -27.88 11.76
CA CYS A 538 2.20 -26.85 11.10
C CYS A 538 1.29 -26.14 12.11
N THR A 539 1.48 -24.83 12.26
CA THR A 539 0.69 -23.97 13.18
C THR A 539 -0.26 -23.02 12.45
N TYR A 540 -0.49 -23.22 11.15
CA TYR A 540 -1.49 -22.45 10.39
C TYR A 540 -2.87 -22.56 11.09
N PRO A 541 -3.64 -21.46 11.21
CA PRO A 541 -3.41 -20.11 10.67
C PRO A 541 -2.66 -19.15 11.61
N LYS A 542 -1.98 -19.62 12.65
CA LYS A 542 -1.20 -18.76 13.56
C LYS A 542 0.12 -18.28 12.94
N CYS A 543 0.76 -19.11 12.11
CA CYS A 543 1.97 -18.75 11.37
C CYS A 543 1.74 -17.60 10.37
N PRO A 544 2.78 -16.97 9.79
CA PRO A 544 2.63 -15.84 8.86
C PRO A 544 2.20 -16.22 7.44
N PHE A 545 1.97 -17.51 7.14
CA PHE A 545 1.62 -17.95 5.79
C PHE A 545 0.27 -17.40 5.30
N GLY A 546 0.28 -16.72 4.16
CA GLY A 546 -0.94 -16.29 3.45
C GLY A 546 -1.56 -14.98 3.95
N LYS A 547 -0.75 -14.09 4.54
CA LYS A 547 -1.21 -13.04 5.45
C LYS A 547 -0.76 -11.64 5.11
#